data_AF-A0A151EE45-F1
#
_entry.id   AF-A0A151EE45-F1
#
_cell.length_a   1.000
_cell.length_b   1.000
_cell.length_c   1.000
_cell.angle_alpha   90.00
_cell.angle_beta   90.00
_cell.angle_gamma   90.00
#
_symmetry.space_group_name_H-M   'P 1'
#
loop_
_entity.id
_entity.type
_entity.pdbx_description
1 polymer ?
#
loop_
_entity_poly.entity_id
_entity_poly.type
_entity_poly.pdbx_seq_one_letter_code
_entity_poly.pdbx_strand_id
1 'polypeptide(L)'
;MEGSIIDILIFAPLAPILGVMLFWFIQLLFIESEKYLLSKIRPKHEPLCRFTNFLGILFQTISHALGYTVTKSGISDFYISVEYGKVAPKKEKKGAFEWISNAFLFIGPFFIPAFLLLLCLFLLINFDFASTSQTLELKYTFGGQITAFGIGLYSFTKNFFELLFTLDLLHPGHLGFLLLLIFLGMGIRPSYIGEKKIEKVDMLYELKNVWNLIKNKPSYFIILFLIAYIVFYLSIFFNQNWYVTLFTIFGWLSIISIISIIITNLILYLVKTTDDIPRFWKVVPFVILPVSYILLRLLFLYYPVDFTTTISLIIMILLTVIVTYILLYTKTNKFKFKLGIKLLKKKIKDDTDERG
;
A
#
# COMPACT_ATOMS: atom_id res chain seq x y z
N MET A 1 9.79 -33.42 17.70
CA MET A 1 10.96 -33.09 18.55
C MET A 1 10.51 -32.01 19.51
N GLU A 2 10.57 -32.28 20.82
CA GLU A 2 10.37 -31.23 21.82
C GLU A 2 11.43 -30.14 21.60
N GLY A 3 11.00 -28.89 21.41
CA GLY A 3 11.93 -27.78 21.21
C GLY A 3 12.78 -27.55 22.46
N SER A 4 14.02 -27.12 22.27
CA SER A 4 14.90 -26.79 23.41
C SER A 4 14.26 -25.71 24.29
N ILE A 5 14.55 -25.72 25.59
CA ILE A 5 14.06 -24.69 26.53
C ILE A 5 14.48 -23.28 26.05
N ILE A 6 15.67 -23.15 25.46
CA ILE A 6 16.15 -21.89 24.87
C ILE A 6 15.28 -21.46 23.69
N ASP A 7 14.87 -22.40 22.84
CA ASP A 7 13.97 -22.15 21.71
C ASP A 7 12.61 -21.60 22.16
N ILE A 8 12.03 -22.19 23.21
CA ILE A 8 10.74 -21.78 23.74
C ILE A 8 10.82 -20.44 24.50
N LEU A 9 11.83 -20.25 25.35
CA LEU A 9 11.93 -19.07 26.21
C LEU A 9 12.45 -17.83 25.48
N ILE A 10 13.39 -18.00 24.54
CA ILE A 10 14.10 -16.87 23.92
C ILE A 10 13.62 -16.64 22.50
N PHE A 11 13.58 -17.68 21.67
CA PHE A 11 13.38 -17.52 20.23
C PHE A 11 11.91 -17.47 19.82
N ALA A 12 11.06 -18.31 20.41
CA ALA A 12 9.65 -18.39 20.05
C ALA A 12 8.88 -17.05 20.07
N PRO A 13 9.06 -16.15 21.05
CA PRO A 13 8.48 -14.80 21.00
C PRO A 13 9.01 -13.97 19.81
N LEU A 14 10.28 -14.12 19.43
CA LEU A 14 10.88 -13.31 18.37
C LEU A 14 10.32 -13.65 16.99
N ALA A 15 9.84 -14.87 16.77
CA ALA A 15 9.43 -15.34 15.44
C ALA A 15 8.40 -14.42 14.74
N PRO A 16 7.22 -14.14 15.34
CA PRO A 16 6.24 -13.25 14.70
C PRO A 16 6.65 -11.77 14.71
N ILE A 17 7.46 -11.32 15.69
CA ILE A 17 8.02 -9.95 15.69
C ILE A 17 8.90 -9.75 14.45
N LEU A 18 9.82 -10.68 14.20
CA LEU A 18 10.71 -10.64 13.03
C LEU A 18 9.90 -10.69 11.72
N GLY A 19 8.81 -11.47 11.68
CA GLY A 19 7.89 -11.50 10.55
C GLY A 19 7.24 -10.14 10.24
N VAL A 20 6.71 -9.46 11.26
CA VAL A 20 6.12 -8.12 11.09
C VAL A 20 7.19 -7.08 10.72
N MET A 21 8.38 -7.14 11.33
CA MET A 21 9.50 -6.27 10.98
C MET A 21 9.89 -6.43 9.51
N LEU A 22 9.94 -7.66 8.98
CA LEU A 22 10.23 -7.92 7.57
C LEU A 22 9.22 -7.22 6.65
N PHE A 23 7.92 -7.33 6.93
CA PHE A 23 6.92 -6.64 6.12
C PHE A 23 7.04 -5.12 6.19
N TRP A 24 7.37 -4.58 7.36
CA TRP A 24 7.62 -3.15 7.50
C TRP A 24 8.81 -2.68 6.63
N PHE A 25 9.90 -3.45 6.56
CA PHE A 25 11.00 -3.16 5.64
C PHE A 25 10.56 -3.19 4.17
N ILE A 26 9.75 -4.17 3.77
CA ILE A 26 9.21 -4.27 2.42
C ILE A 26 8.35 -3.05 2.08
N GLN A 27 7.51 -2.58 3.02
CA GLN A 27 6.71 -1.38 2.84
C GLN A 27 7.56 -0.13 2.56
N LEU A 28 8.63 0.07 3.35
CA LEU A 28 9.53 1.21 3.18
C LEU A 28 10.16 1.23 1.78
N LEU A 29 10.55 0.08 1.25
CA LEU A 29 11.10 -0.04 -0.10
C LEU A 29 10.09 0.39 -1.17
N PHE A 30 8.83 -0.05 -1.05
CA PHE A 30 7.79 0.32 -2.01
C PHE A 30 7.39 1.80 -1.94
N ILE A 31 7.44 2.40 -0.75
CA ILE A 31 7.20 3.83 -0.56
C ILE A 31 8.29 4.65 -1.26
N GLU A 32 9.56 4.24 -1.18
CA GLU A 32 10.63 4.93 -1.88
C GLU A 32 10.45 4.83 -3.41
N SER A 33 10.02 3.66 -3.89
CA SER A 33 9.65 3.48 -5.31
C SER A 33 8.53 4.44 -5.73
N GLU A 34 7.50 4.60 -4.91
CA GLU A 34 6.37 5.49 -5.18
C GLU A 34 6.81 6.97 -5.19
N LYS A 35 7.62 7.39 -4.22
CA LYS A 35 8.23 8.74 -4.18
C LYS A 35 9.02 9.02 -5.45
N TYR A 36 9.83 8.07 -5.88
CA TYR A 36 10.57 8.18 -7.13
C TYR A 36 9.64 8.35 -8.34
N LEU A 37 8.60 7.53 -8.50
CA LEU A 37 7.65 7.66 -9.61
C LEU A 37 6.93 9.00 -9.61
N LEU A 38 6.45 9.45 -8.46
CA LEU A 38 5.77 10.73 -8.34
C LEU A 38 6.67 11.92 -8.67
N SER A 39 7.95 11.86 -8.28
CA SER A 39 8.93 12.88 -8.66
C SER A 39 9.09 13.00 -10.19
N LYS A 40 8.93 11.89 -10.93
CA LYS A 40 9.04 11.88 -12.39
C LYS A 40 7.81 12.43 -13.09
N ILE A 41 6.61 12.25 -12.54
CA ILE A 41 5.37 12.75 -13.16
C ILE A 41 4.99 14.16 -12.70
N ARG A 42 5.58 14.66 -11.60
CA ARG A 42 5.25 15.96 -11.01
C ARG A 42 5.20 17.15 -11.99
N PRO A 43 6.14 17.32 -12.94
CA PRO A 43 6.10 18.48 -13.84
C PRO A 43 4.84 18.57 -14.70
N LYS A 44 4.18 17.43 -14.96
CA LYS A 44 2.96 17.35 -15.77
C LYS A 44 1.70 17.15 -14.92
N HIS A 45 1.84 16.57 -13.73
CA HIS A 45 0.74 16.14 -12.86
C HIS A 45 0.81 16.74 -11.45
N GLU A 46 1.08 18.04 -11.35
CA GLU A 46 1.15 18.72 -10.07
C GLU A 46 -0.11 18.54 -9.18
N PRO A 47 -1.35 18.60 -9.70
CA PRO A 47 -2.55 18.40 -8.88
C PRO A 47 -2.61 17.01 -8.24
N LEU A 48 -2.24 15.95 -8.99
CA LEU A 48 -2.18 14.59 -8.46
C LEU A 48 -1.14 14.50 -7.35
N CYS A 49 0.08 15.01 -7.59
CA CYS A 49 1.14 15.01 -6.58
C CYS A 49 0.75 15.78 -5.30
N ARG A 50 0.04 16.90 -5.43
CA ARG A 50 -0.52 17.67 -4.31
C ARG A 50 -1.60 16.89 -3.57
N PHE A 51 -2.50 16.22 -4.28
CA PHE A 51 -3.55 15.38 -3.68
C PHE A 51 -2.96 14.19 -2.91
N THR A 52 -2.02 13.46 -3.52
CA THR A 52 -1.28 12.38 -2.86
C THR A 52 -0.51 12.90 -1.64
N ASN A 53 -0.02 14.16 -1.65
CA ASN A 53 0.66 14.76 -0.50
C ASN A 53 -0.31 15.06 0.64
N PHE A 54 -1.46 15.63 0.29
CA PHE A 54 -2.54 15.89 1.23
C PHE A 54 -3.01 14.60 1.92
N LEU A 55 -3.20 13.50 1.18
CA LEU A 55 -3.58 12.21 1.76
C LEU A 55 -2.55 11.70 2.79
N GLY A 56 -1.25 11.82 2.48
CA GLY A 56 -0.19 11.46 3.43
C GLY A 56 -0.25 12.29 4.71
N ILE A 57 -0.36 13.61 4.58
CA ILE A 57 -0.49 14.53 5.72
C ILE A 57 -1.77 14.24 6.51
N LEU A 58 -2.88 13.94 5.84
CA LEU A 58 -4.15 13.61 6.46
C LEU A 58 -4.02 12.37 7.36
N PHE A 59 -3.48 11.26 6.82
CA PHE A 59 -3.27 10.05 7.61
C PHE A 59 -2.26 10.24 8.72
N GLN A 60 -1.20 11.02 8.49
CA GLN A 60 -0.23 11.37 9.54
C GLN A 60 -0.89 12.15 10.67
N THR A 61 -1.69 13.16 10.33
CA THR A 61 -2.37 14.02 11.30
C THR A 61 -3.43 13.24 12.08
N ILE A 62 -4.21 12.37 11.43
CA ILE A 62 -5.16 11.47 12.11
C ILE A 62 -4.43 10.52 13.06
N SER A 63 -3.32 9.93 12.61
CA SER A 63 -2.52 9.01 13.44
C SER A 63 -2.01 9.70 14.70
N HIS A 64 -1.55 10.94 14.56
CA HIS A 64 -1.06 11.75 15.67
C HIS A 64 -2.19 12.13 16.64
N ALA A 65 -3.36 12.52 16.11
CA ALA A 65 -4.55 12.79 16.90
C ALA A 65 -5.03 11.56 17.71
N LEU A 66 -4.97 10.37 17.10
CA LEU A 66 -5.26 9.11 17.78
C LEU A 66 -4.25 8.84 18.90
N GLY A 67 -2.96 9.09 18.66
CA GLY A 67 -1.92 9.01 19.69
C GLY A 67 -2.21 9.89 20.92
N TYR A 68 -2.62 11.15 20.71
CA TYR A 68 -3.03 12.05 21.80
C TYR A 68 -4.32 11.63 22.49
N THR A 69 -5.23 10.98 21.77
CA THR A 69 -6.49 10.46 22.33
C THR A 69 -6.23 9.25 23.21
N VAL A 70 -5.48 8.26 22.73
CA VAL A 70 -5.10 7.04 23.47
C VAL A 70 -4.31 7.40 24.73
N THR A 71 -3.41 8.38 24.64
CA THR A 71 -2.62 8.84 25.78
C THR A 71 -3.39 9.76 26.73
N LYS A 72 -4.68 10.06 26.46
CA LYS A 72 -5.51 11.01 27.21
C LYS A 72 -4.85 12.40 27.35
N SER A 73 -4.08 12.81 26.35
CA SER A 73 -3.46 14.14 26.27
C SER A 73 -4.46 15.16 25.75
N GLY A 74 -5.48 14.71 25.00
CA GLY A 74 -6.50 15.55 24.39
C GLY A 74 -5.96 16.35 23.21
N ILE A 75 -6.83 16.87 22.35
CA ILE A 75 -6.46 17.66 21.18
C ILE A 75 -6.90 19.11 21.43
N SER A 76 -5.98 20.07 21.31
CA SER A 76 -6.27 21.51 21.41
C SER A 76 -6.42 22.14 20.04
N ASP A 77 -5.44 21.89 19.16
CA ASP A 77 -5.43 22.36 17.78
C ASP A 77 -5.38 21.17 16.82
N PHE A 78 -6.17 21.26 15.76
CA PHE A 78 -6.13 20.33 14.63
C PHE A 78 -6.19 21.14 13.34
N TYR A 79 -5.11 21.10 12.55
CA TYR A 79 -5.01 21.81 11.28
C TYR A 79 -4.41 20.89 10.22
N ILE A 80 -5.00 20.90 9.02
CA ILE A 80 -4.52 20.15 7.87
C ILE A 80 -4.56 21.06 6.65
N SER A 81 -3.46 21.07 5.89
CA SER A 81 -3.36 21.63 4.55
C SER A 81 -2.62 20.67 3.62
N VAL A 82 -2.52 21.05 2.34
CA VAL A 82 -1.79 20.30 1.32
C VAL A 82 -0.29 20.21 1.63
N GLU A 83 0.25 21.15 2.41
CA GLU A 83 1.70 21.26 2.67
C GLU A 83 2.06 21.01 4.13
N TYR A 84 1.08 21.09 5.05
CA TYR A 84 1.34 21.03 6.48
C TYR A 84 0.17 20.44 7.28
N GLY A 85 0.49 19.54 8.21
CA GLY A 85 -0.44 19.03 9.21
C GLY A 85 0.07 19.35 10.62
N LYS A 86 -0.81 19.81 11.50
CA LYS A 86 -0.50 20.06 12.92
C LYS A 86 -1.60 19.49 13.79
N VAL A 87 -1.19 18.69 14.77
CA VAL A 87 -2.00 18.37 15.93
C VAL A 87 -1.24 18.82 17.16
N ALA A 88 -1.86 19.62 18.01
CA ALA A 88 -1.31 20.00 19.30
C ALA A 88 -2.08 19.30 20.43
N PRO A 89 -1.38 18.83 21.48
CA PRO A 89 -2.03 18.25 22.63
C PRO A 89 -2.63 19.34 23.53
N LYS A 90 -3.76 19.05 24.16
CA LYS A 90 -4.35 19.94 25.19
C LYS A 90 -3.55 19.92 26.49
N LYS A 91 -2.90 18.81 26.79
CA LYS A 91 -1.99 18.63 27.93
C LYS A 91 -0.70 18.00 27.45
N GLU A 92 0.42 18.69 27.64
CA GLU A 92 1.73 18.09 27.39
C GLU A 92 2.04 17.04 28.46
N LYS A 93 2.01 15.77 28.05
CA LYS A 93 2.44 14.66 28.89
C LYS A 93 3.88 14.31 28.57
N LYS A 94 4.69 14.07 29.61
CA LYS A 94 6.09 13.63 29.49
C LYS A 94 6.22 12.13 29.77
N GLY A 95 7.33 11.54 29.34
CA GLY A 95 7.69 10.15 29.66
C GLY A 95 7.03 9.14 28.71
N ALA A 96 6.40 8.10 29.25
CA ALA A 96 5.82 7.01 28.46
C ALA A 96 4.69 7.48 27.52
N PHE A 97 3.83 8.40 27.97
CA PHE A 97 2.74 8.94 27.15
C PHE A 97 3.25 9.75 25.95
N GLU A 98 4.30 10.54 26.14
CA GLU A 98 4.98 11.26 25.06
C GLU A 98 5.56 10.26 24.04
N TRP A 99 6.18 9.20 24.54
CA TRP A 99 6.78 8.16 23.71
C TRP A 99 5.73 7.39 22.89
N ILE A 100 4.60 7.01 23.50
CA ILE A 100 3.47 6.36 22.80
C ILE A 100 2.90 7.30 21.74
N SER A 101 2.67 8.58 22.07
CA SER A 101 2.14 9.55 21.11
C SER A 101 3.09 9.73 19.91
N ASN A 102 4.39 9.77 20.17
CA ASN A 102 5.40 9.82 19.12
C ASN A 102 5.41 8.51 18.31
N ALA A 103 5.27 7.34 18.94
CA ALA A 103 5.16 6.08 18.21
C ALA A 103 3.96 6.06 17.25
N PHE A 104 2.82 6.62 17.65
CA PHE A 104 1.65 6.80 16.77
C PHE A 104 1.93 7.77 15.60
N LEU A 105 2.76 8.79 15.78
CA LEU A 105 3.18 9.67 14.70
C LEU A 105 3.98 8.93 13.62
N PHE A 106 4.89 8.03 14.05
CA PHE A 106 5.82 7.35 13.13
C PHE A 106 5.28 6.05 12.56
N ILE A 107 4.58 5.25 13.37
CA ILE A 107 4.10 3.92 12.98
C ILE A 107 2.63 3.99 12.53
N GLY A 108 1.84 4.88 13.13
CA GLY A 108 0.41 4.99 12.86
C GLY A 108 0.03 5.15 11.38
N PRO A 109 0.73 5.98 10.57
CA PRO A 109 0.37 6.15 9.16
C PRO A 109 0.42 4.85 8.33
N PHE A 110 1.21 3.87 8.75
CA PHE A 110 1.36 2.58 8.07
C PHE A 110 0.27 1.57 8.42
N PHE A 111 -0.31 1.69 9.62
CA PHE A 111 -1.22 0.69 10.17
C PHE A 111 -2.66 1.20 10.32
N ILE A 112 -2.87 2.49 10.59
CA ILE A 112 -4.20 3.05 10.88
C ILE A 112 -5.08 3.08 9.62
N PRO A 113 -4.60 3.56 8.46
CA PRO A 113 -5.37 3.44 7.22
C PRO A 113 -5.68 1.97 6.88
N ALA A 114 -4.68 1.08 7.02
CA ALA A 114 -4.85 -0.34 6.74
C ALA A 114 -5.83 -1.01 7.68
N PHE A 115 -5.90 -0.53 8.93
CA PHE A 115 -6.85 -0.99 9.91
C PHE A 115 -8.28 -0.60 9.53
N LEU A 116 -8.49 0.61 9.04
CA LEU A 116 -9.79 1.02 8.50
C LEU A 116 -10.23 0.10 7.35
N LEU A 117 -9.31 -0.22 6.44
CA LEU A 117 -9.60 -1.09 5.30
C LEU A 117 -9.84 -2.55 5.74
N LEU A 118 -9.12 -3.02 6.76
CA LEU A 118 -9.37 -4.32 7.40
C LEU A 118 -10.79 -4.39 8.00
N LEU A 119 -11.27 -3.32 8.64
CA LEU A 119 -12.65 -3.26 9.12
C LEU A 119 -13.66 -3.33 7.97
N CYS A 120 -13.40 -2.64 6.85
CA CYS A 120 -14.22 -2.77 5.65
C CYS A 120 -14.21 -4.19 5.08
N LEU A 121 -13.06 -4.88 5.10
CA LEU A 121 -12.95 -6.26 4.65
C LEU A 121 -13.83 -7.20 5.47
N PHE A 122 -13.95 -7.01 6.79
CA PHE A 122 -14.84 -7.83 7.63
C PHE A 122 -16.33 -7.69 7.25
N LEU A 123 -16.72 -6.62 6.56
CA LEU A 123 -18.07 -6.44 6.05
C LEU A 123 -18.28 -7.06 4.66
N LEU A 124 -17.19 -7.26 3.90
CA LEU A 124 -17.24 -7.73 2.51
C LEU A 124 -16.87 -9.20 2.35
N ILE A 125 -16.12 -9.76 3.30
CA ILE A 125 -15.63 -11.14 3.29
C ILE A 125 -16.07 -11.82 4.58
N ASN A 126 -16.61 -13.03 4.46
CA ASN A 126 -16.70 -13.94 5.59
C ASN A 126 -15.30 -14.47 5.90
N PHE A 127 -14.62 -13.82 6.85
CA PHE A 127 -13.39 -14.37 7.38
C PHE A 127 -13.73 -15.56 8.26
N ASP A 128 -13.47 -16.75 7.72
CA ASP A 128 -13.28 -17.89 8.60
C ASP A 128 -11.92 -17.66 9.27
N PHE A 129 -11.93 -17.27 10.54
CA PHE A 129 -10.73 -17.31 11.35
C PHE A 129 -10.37 -18.78 11.48
N ALA A 130 -9.67 -19.31 10.47
CA ALA A 130 -9.16 -20.66 10.46
C ALA A 130 -8.52 -20.86 11.82
N SER A 131 -9.17 -21.68 12.63
CA SER A 131 -8.96 -21.72 14.06
C SER A 131 -7.48 -22.01 14.25
N THR A 132 -6.72 -20.99 14.66
CA THR A 132 -5.26 -21.06 14.83
C THR A 132 -4.89 -22.05 15.95
N SER A 133 -5.90 -22.73 16.50
CA SER A 133 -5.93 -23.72 17.54
C SER A 133 -5.64 -25.16 17.08
N GLN A 134 -5.60 -25.47 15.77
CA GLN A 134 -5.55 -26.86 15.30
C GLN A 134 -4.17 -27.54 15.15
N THR A 135 -3.07 -26.92 15.60
CA THR A 135 -1.77 -27.61 15.69
C THR A 135 -1.30 -27.67 17.15
N LEU A 136 -1.79 -28.69 17.88
CA LEU A 136 -1.57 -28.86 19.32
C LEU A 136 -0.15 -29.27 19.72
N GLU A 137 0.65 -29.86 18.83
CA GLU A 137 1.91 -30.51 19.24
C GLU A 137 3.17 -29.62 19.12
N LEU A 138 3.07 -28.42 18.52
CA LEU A 138 4.22 -27.54 18.26
C LEU A 138 4.01 -26.09 18.73
N LYS A 139 3.00 -25.82 19.55
CA LYS A 139 2.46 -24.46 19.75
C LYS A 139 3.47 -23.39 20.15
N TYR A 140 4.57 -23.68 20.84
CA TYR A 140 5.41 -22.65 21.48
C TYR A 140 6.92 -22.73 21.15
N THR A 141 7.30 -23.44 20.10
CA THR A 141 8.68 -23.40 19.55
C THR A 141 8.80 -22.27 18.53
N PHE A 142 10.03 -21.84 18.18
CA PHE A 142 10.22 -20.85 17.11
C PHE A 142 9.58 -21.31 15.79
N GLY A 143 9.84 -22.56 15.41
CA GLY A 143 9.29 -23.19 14.21
C GLY A 143 7.75 -23.27 14.25
N GLY A 144 7.17 -23.59 15.40
CA GLY A 144 5.72 -23.63 15.55
C GLY A 144 5.07 -22.25 15.47
N GLN A 145 5.66 -21.25 16.14
CA GLN A 145 5.17 -19.88 16.14
C GLN A 145 5.24 -19.24 14.74
N ILE A 146 6.35 -19.42 14.02
CA ILE A 146 6.48 -18.89 12.65
C ILE A 146 5.54 -19.61 11.67
N THR A 147 5.31 -20.91 11.87
CA THR A 147 4.35 -21.68 11.06
C THR A 147 2.92 -21.21 11.32
N ALA A 148 2.53 -21.04 12.58
CA ALA A 148 1.20 -20.55 12.95
C ALA A 148 0.96 -19.12 12.43
N PHE A 149 1.97 -18.25 12.56
CA PHE A 149 1.95 -16.92 11.96
C PHE A 149 1.76 -17.00 10.43
N GLY A 150 2.57 -17.81 9.74
CA GLY A 150 2.50 -18.02 8.29
C GLY A 150 1.16 -18.56 7.79
N ILE A 151 0.56 -19.53 8.49
CA ILE A 151 -0.77 -20.06 8.18
C ILE A 151 -1.83 -18.95 8.29
N GLY A 152 -1.77 -18.15 9.36
CA GLY A 152 -2.67 -17.02 9.56
C GLY A 152 -2.54 -15.96 8.46
N LEU A 153 -1.32 -15.68 8.01
CA LEU A 153 -1.08 -14.78 6.88
C LEU A 153 -1.60 -15.37 5.57
N TYR A 154 -1.31 -16.65 5.30
CA TYR A 154 -1.73 -17.32 4.07
C TYR A 154 -3.27 -17.35 3.94
N SER A 155 -3.97 -17.74 5.01
CA SER A 155 -5.44 -17.80 5.02
C SER A 155 -6.05 -16.43 4.70
N PHE A 156 -5.59 -15.37 5.36
CA PHE A 156 -6.03 -14.00 5.06
C PHE A 156 -5.68 -13.59 3.64
N THR A 157 -4.44 -13.82 3.21
CA THR A 157 -3.94 -13.42 1.89
C THR A 157 -4.74 -14.09 0.79
N LYS A 158 -5.04 -15.39 0.93
CA LYS A 158 -5.87 -16.13 -0.02
C LYS A 158 -7.24 -15.47 -0.19
N ASN A 159 -7.97 -15.24 0.91
CA ASN A 159 -9.29 -14.63 0.88
C ASN A 159 -9.24 -13.18 0.34
N PHE A 160 -8.20 -12.43 0.72
CA PHE A 160 -7.99 -11.07 0.26
C PHE A 160 -7.75 -11.01 -1.26
N PHE A 161 -6.89 -11.86 -1.80
CA PHE A 161 -6.66 -11.94 -3.25
C PHE A 161 -7.87 -12.50 -4.00
N GLU A 162 -8.60 -13.45 -3.42
CA GLU A 162 -9.86 -13.93 -3.98
C GLU A 162 -10.88 -12.80 -4.13
N LEU A 163 -11.03 -11.94 -3.12
CA LEU A 163 -11.82 -10.72 -3.24
C LEU A 163 -11.29 -9.82 -4.37
N LEU A 164 -9.98 -9.54 -4.41
CA LEU A 164 -9.37 -8.67 -5.43
C LEU A 164 -9.62 -9.19 -6.87
N PHE A 165 -9.56 -10.50 -7.09
CA PHE A 165 -9.81 -11.12 -8.38
C PHE A 165 -11.29 -11.24 -8.73
N THR A 166 -12.18 -11.09 -7.77
CA THR A 166 -13.64 -11.19 -7.96
C THR A 166 -14.35 -9.85 -7.82
N LEU A 167 -13.62 -8.73 -7.69
CA LEU A 167 -14.18 -7.39 -7.60
C LEU A 167 -15.14 -7.11 -8.76
N ASP A 168 -16.37 -6.77 -8.40
CA ASP A 168 -17.36 -6.28 -9.35
C ASP A 168 -17.34 -4.75 -9.35
N LEU A 169 -16.79 -4.14 -10.41
CA LEU A 169 -16.69 -2.68 -10.51
C LEU A 169 -18.05 -2.00 -10.70
N LEU A 170 -19.11 -2.76 -11.01
CA LEU A 170 -20.49 -2.26 -11.05
C LEU A 170 -21.16 -2.27 -9.67
N HIS A 171 -20.63 -3.05 -8.71
CA HIS A 171 -21.14 -3.08 -7.35
C HIS A 171 -20.54 -1.92 -6.53
N PRO A 172 -21.35 -1.00 -5.98
CA PRO A 172 -20.84 0.21 -5.33
C PRO A 172 -19.95 -0.08 -4.12
N GLY A 173 -20.21 -1.18 -3.38
CA GLY A 173 -19.36 -1.59 -2.26
C GLY A 173 -17.96 -2.03 -2.69
N HIS A 174 -17.84 -2.76 -3.80
CA HIS A 174 -16.56 -3.23 -4.33
C HIS A 174 -15.78 -2.08 -4.97
N LEU A 175 -16.47 -1.19 -5.68
CA LEU A 175 -15.87 0.03 -6.22
C LEU A 175 -15.37 0.95 -5.10
N GLY A 176 -16.18 1.17 -4.06
CA GLY A 176 -15.80 1.96 -2.88
C GLY A 176 -14.58 1.36 -2.16
N PHE A 177 -14.55 0.03 -2.01
CA PHE A 177 -13.40 -0.69 -1.48
C PHE A 177 -12.13 -0.47 -2.32
N LEU A 178 -12.22 -0.60 -3.65
CA LEU A 178 -11.09 -0.37 -4.55
C LEU A 178 -10.58 1.07 -4.47
N LEU A 179 -11.47 2.06 -4.41
CA LEU A 179 -11.10 3.47 -4.26
C LEU A 179 -10.41 3.74 -2.92
N LEU A 180 -10.91 3.18 -1.82
CA LEU A 180 -10.25 3.26 -0.52
C LEU A 180 -8.86 2.61 -0.55
N LEU A 181 -8.74 1.45 -1.20
CA LEU A 181 -7.47 0.77 -1.39
C LEU A 181 -6.48 1.63 -2.19
N ILE A 182 -6.92 2.38 -3.20
CA ILE A 182 -6.06 3.30 -3.95
C ILE A 182 -5.66 4.52 -3.11
N PHE A 183 -6.61 5.14 -2.40
CA PHE A 183 -6.35 6.32 -1.56
C PHE A 183 -5.41 6.00 -0.39
N LEU A 184 -5.54 4.80 0.17
CA LEU A 184 -4.65 4.29 1.20
C LEU A 184 -3.21 4.23 0.69
N GLY A 185 -2.99 3.69 -0.51
CA GLY A 185 -1.65 3.51 -1.08
C GLY A 185 -0.99 4.84 -1.35
N MET A 186 -1.75 5.78 -1.91
CA MET A 186 -1.34 7.18 -2.07
C MET A 186 -0.97 7.88 -0.75
N GLY A 187 -1.57 7.48 0.37
CA GLY A 187 -1.42 8.15 1.66
C GLY A 187 -0.46 7.48 2.65
N ILE A 188 -0.03 6.22 2.46
CA ILE A 188 0.85 5.51 3.42
C ILE A 188 2.30 6.05 3.44
N ARG A 189 2.65 6.94 2.51
CA ARG A 189 3.97 7.55 2.45
C ARG A 189 4.16 8.70 3.46
N PRO A 190 5.39 8.91 3.96
CA PRO A 190 5.75 10.16 4.60
C PRO A 190 5.91 11.27 3.56
N SER A 191 5.24 12.39 3.82
CA SER A 191 4.91 13.45 2.87
C SER A 191 6.10 14.22 2.26
N TYR A 192 5.77 15.00 1.23
CA TYR A 192 6.54 16.02 0.54
C TYR A 192 7.32 15.58 -0.72
N ILE A 193 6.72 15.94 -1.86
CA ILE A 193 7.36 15.98 -3.20
C ILE A 193 7.42 17.44 -3.65
N GLY A 194 8.02 18.33 -2.86
CA GLY A 194 8.24 19.72 -3.27
C GLY A 194 9.70 19.98 -3.65
N GLU A 195 9.99 21.13 -4.25
CA GLU A 195 11.35 21.48 -4.73
C GLU A 195 12.33 21.77 -3.57
N LYS A 196 11.81 22.25 -2.43
CA LYS A 196 12.60 22.48 -1.21
C LYS A 196 12.40 21.36 -0.22
N LYS A 197 13.35 20.45 -0.02
CA LYS A 197 13.27 19.43 1.04
C LYS A 197 12.87 20.08 2.37
N ILE A 198 11.67 19.79 2.85
CA ILE A 198 11.28 20.13 4.22
C ILE A 198 11.84 19.01 5.08
N GLU A 199 12.87 19.31 5.87
CA GLU A 199 13.55 18.30 6.70
C GLU A 199 12.57 17.46 7.50
N LYS A 200 11.46 18.04 7.98
CA LYS A 200 10.48 17.36 8.84
C LYS A 200 9.75 16.15 8.24
N VAL A 201 9.84 15.92 6.93
CA VAL A 201 8.94 14.99 6.21
C VAL A 201 9.69 13.96 5.35
N ASP A 202 11.02 13.97 5.40
CA ASP A 202 11.86 13.01 4.68
C ASP A 202 11.85 11.63 5.38
N MET A 203 11.85 10.53 4.62
CA MET A 203 11.93 9.18 5.21
C MET A 203 13.22 9.03 6.01
N LEU A 204 14.32 9.61 5.54
CA LEU A 204 15.59 9.65 6.28
C LEU A 204 15.47 10.44 7.57
N TYR A 205 14.66 11.50 7.60
CA TYR A 205 14.39 12.25 8.81
C TYR A 205 13.51 11.47 9.78
N GLU A 206 12.50 10.76 9.29
CA GLU A 206 11.66 9.88 10.11
C GLU A 206 12.44 8.70 10.67
N LEU A 207 13.27 8.04 9.86
CA LEU A 207 14.20 6.99 10.32
C LEU A 207 15.21 7.55 11.31
N LYS A 208 15.73 8.76 11.08
CA LYS A 208 16.60 9.46 12.04
C LYS A 208 15.85 9.79 13.34
N ASN A 209 14.57 10.12 13.29
CA ASN A 209 13.75 10.37 14.48
C ASN A 209 13.41 9.08 15.23
N VAL A 210 13.09 7.99 14.53
CA VAL A 210 12.95 6.67 15.13
C VAL A 210 14.26 6.24 15.78
N TRP A 211 15.39 6.42 15.09
CA TRP A 211 16.72 6.16 15.64
C TRP A 211 17.01 7.04 16.86
N ASN A 212 16.68 8.32 16.82
CA ASN A 212 16.83 9.23 17.95
C ASN A 212 15.93 8.82 19.12
N LEU A 213 14.71 8.33 18.88
CA LEU A 213 13.84 7.77 19.90
C LEU A 213 14.44 6.52 20.54
N ILE A 214 15.03 5.62 19.73
CA ILE A 214 15.74 4.43 20.20
C ILE A 214 16.94 4.84 21.05
N LYS A 215 17.78 5.75 20.55
CA LYS A 215 19.03 6.16 21.18
C LYS A 215 18.82 6.96 22.46
N ASN A 216 17.86 7.89 22.45
CA ASN A 216 17.66 8.82 23.58
C ASN A 216 16.82 8.19 24.70
N LYS A 217 15.94 7.25 24.38
CA LYS A 217 15.07 6.59 25.37
C LYS A 217 15.03 5.06 25.15
N PRO A 218 16.18 4.36 25.24
CA PRO A 218 16.28 2.92 24.95
C PRO A 218 15.47 2.06 25.92
N SER A 219 15.24 2.56 27.14
CA SER A 219 14.44 1.87 28.16
C SER A 219 13.02 1.55 27.69
N TYR A 220 12.39 2.39 26.86
CA TYR A 220 11.05 2.10 26.35
C TYR A 220 11.03 0.96 25.33
N PHE A 221 12.11 0.78 24.56
CA PHE A 221 12.24 -0.39 23.67
C PHE A 221 12.41 -1.67 24.47
N ILE A 222 13.22 -1.63 25.54
CA ILE A 222 13.36 -2.76 26.47
C ILE A 222 12.01 -3.10 27.10
N ILE A 223 11.26 -2.09 27.56
CA ILE A 223 9.91 -2.27 28.12
C ILE A 223 8.96 -2.88 27.07
N LEU A 224 8.99 -2.43 25.82
CA LEU A 224 8.16 -2.98 24.76
C LEU A 224 8.48 -4.46 24.48
N PHE A 225 9.76 -4.82 24.42
CA PHE A 225 10.18 -6.22 24.30
C PHE A 225 9.74 -7.03 25.52
N LEU A 226 9.93 -6.53 26.74
CA LEU A 226 9.47 -7.19 27.96
C LEU A 226 7.96 -7.43 27.94
N ILE A 227 7.16 -6.43 27.53
CA ILE A 227 5.70 -6.58 27.38
C ILE A 227 5.37 -7.66 26.35
N ALA A 228 6.04 -7.67 25.19
CA ALA A 228 5.81 -8.70 24.19
C ALA A 228 6.10 -10.11 24.72
N TYR A 229 7.20 -10.28 25.47
CA TYR A 229 7.53 -11.55 26.13
C TYR A 229 6.49 -11.91 27.21
N ILE A 230 6.05 -10.96 28.03
CA ILE A 230 4.99 -11.19 29.02
C ILE A 230 3.71 -11.67 28.34
N VAL A 231 3.27 -11.04 27.25
CA VAL A 231 2.07 -11.45 26.50
C VAL A 231 2.24 -12.85 25.91
N PHE A 232 3.43 -13.20 25.41
CA PHE A 232 3.74 -14.55 24.97
C PHE A 232 3.64 -15.58 26.11
N TYR A 233 4.22 -15.29 27.27
CA TYR A 233 4.14 -16.19 28.43
C TYR A 233 2.73 -16.32 29.00
N LEU A 234 1.93 -15.24 28.98
CA LEU A 234 0.52 -15.31 29.31
C LEU A 234 -0.24 -16.20 28.30
N SER A 235 0.11 -16.11 27.01
CA SER A 235 -0.46 -16.98 25.97
C SER A 235 -0.15 -18.46 26.24
N ILE A 236 1.09 -18.78 26.65
CA ILE A 236 1.47 -20.13 27.12
C ILE A 236 0.63 -20.52 28.36
N PHE A 237 0.57 -19.66 29.37
CA PHE A 237 -0.08 -19.93 30.64
C PHE A 237 -1.58 -20.24 30.49
N PHE A 238 -2.28 -19.46 29.65
CA PHE A 238 -3.70 -19.68 29.36
C PHE A 238 -3.94 -20.73 28.27
N ASN A 239 -2.88 -21.28 27.67
CA ASN A 239 -2.93 -22.19 26.52
C ASN A 239 -3.74 -21.63 25.34
N GLN A 240 -3.61 -20.32 25.10
CA GLN A 240 -4.29 -19.59 24.03
C GLN A 240 -3.27 -18.95 23.09
N ASN A 241 -3.59 -18.88 21.80
CA ASN A 241 -2.66 -18.36 20.78
C ASN A 241 -2.75 -16.83 20.59
N TRP A 242 -3.11 -16.07 21.63
CA TRP A 242 -3.34 -14.62 21.53
C TRP A 242 -2.14 -13.86 20.99
N TYR A 243 -0.93 -14.27 21.39
CA TYR A 243 0.31 -13.68 20.90
C TYR A 243 0.43 -13.78 19.37
N VAL A 244 0.35 -15.00 18.83
CA VAL A 244 0.41 -15.21 17.36
C VAL A 244 -0.71 -14.46 16.67
N THR A 245 -1.94 -14.56 17.18
CA THR A 245 -3.10 -13.88 16.58
C THR A 245 -2.90 -12.36 16.49
N LEU A 246 -2.39 -11.74 17.54
CA LEU A 246 -2.10 -10.30 17.57
C LEU A 246 -1.09 -9.92 16.47
N PHE A 247 0.03 -10.64 16.39
CA PHE A 247 1.04 -10.37 15.37
C PHE A 247 0.56 -10.71 13.96
N THR A 248 -0.26 -11.75 13.79
CA THR A 248 -0.91 -12.08 12.53
C THR A 248 -1.80 -10.93 12.06
N ILE A 249 -2.56 -10.27 12.94
CA ILE A 249 -3.33 -9.07 12.60
C ILE A 249 -2.40 -7.95 12.12
N PHE A 250 -1.29 -7.68 12.84
CA PHE A 250 -0.30 -6.71 12.36
C PHE A 250 0.26 -7.07 10.98
N GLY A 251 0.51 -8.36 10.71
CA GLY A 251 0.91 -8.82 9.39
C GLY A 251 -0.16 -8.63 8.32
N TRP A 252 -1.45 -8.83 8.63
CA TRP A 252 -2.56 -8.54 7.71
C TRP A 252 -2.63 -7.06 7.34
N LEU A 253 -2.52 -6.18 8.35
CA LEU A 253 -2.41 -4.74 8.12
C LEU A 253 -1.23 -4.42 7.21
N SER A 254 -0.09 -5.09 7.43
CA SER A 254 1.06 -4.86 6.59
C SER A 254 0.85 -5.30 5.13
N ILE A 255 0.21 -6.45 4.91
CA ILE A 255 -0.12 -6.96 3.58
C ILE A 255 -1.07 -6.01 2.85
N ILE A 256 -2.14 -5.55 3.51
CA ILE A 256 -3.07 -4.55 2.96
C ILE A 256 -2.31 -3.32 2.46
N SER A 257 -1.44 -2.76 3.30
CA SER A 257 -0.61 -1.61 2.96
C SER A 257 0.31 -1.88 1.77
N ILE A 258 1.02 -3.02 1.75
CA ILE A 258 1.93 -3.38 0.65
C ILE A 258 1.17 -3.47 -0.66
N ILE A 259 0.05 -4.21 -0.69
CA ILE A 259 -0.75 -4.40 -1.92
C ILE A 259 -1.32 -3.08 -2.40
N SER A 260 -1.78 -2.24 -1.48
CA SER A 260 -2.27 -0.91 -1.79
C SER A 260 -1.21 0.01 -2.42
N ILE A 261 0.02 0.01 -1.88
CA ILE A 261 1.14 0.75 -2.47
C ILE A 261 1.50 0.17 -3.85
N ILE A 262 1.50 -1.16 -4.01
CA ILE A 262 1.77 -1.81 -5.31
C ILE A 262 0.74 -1.38 -6.36
N ILE A 263 -0.55 -1.42 -6.03
CA ILE A 263 -1.62 -0.97 -6.93
C ILE A 263 -1.43 0.50 -7.31
N THR A 264 -1.12 1.35 -6.33
CA THR A 264 -0.85 2.77 -6.57
C THR A 264 0.37 2.97 -7.46
N ASN A 265 1.45 2.23 -7.23
CA ASN A 265 2.65 2.24 -8.07
C ASN A 265 2.35 1.84 -9.51
N LEU A 266 1.50 0.84 -9.74
CA LEU A 266 1.06 0.43 -11.08
C LEU A 266 0.27 1.55 -11.77
N ILE A 267 -0.62 2.23 -11.06
CA ILE A 267 -1.37 3.39 -11.58
C ILE A 267 -0.43 4.53 -11.94
N LEU A 268 0.51 4.89 -11.05
CA LEU A 268 1.49 5.95 -11.31
C LEU A 268 2.43 5.61 -12.47
N TYR A 269 2.81 4.33 -12.58
CA TYR A 269 3.58 3.84 -13.71
C TYR A 269 2.79 3.95 -15.02
N LEU A 270 1.50 3.60 -15.02
CA LEU A 270 0.61 3.81 -16.16
C LEU A 270 0.57 5.30 -16.54
N VAL A 271 0.34 6.21 -15.59
CA VAL A 271 0.33 7.66 -15.83
C VAL A 271 1.64 8.12 -16.47
N LYS A 272 2.78 7.77 -15.87
CA LYS A 272 4.11 8.09 -16.40
C LYS A 272 4.30 7.57 -17.83
N THR A 273 3.82 6.37 -18.12
CA THR A 273 3.97 5.72 -19.42
C THR A 273 3.07 6.38 -20.47
N THR A 274 1.84 6.76 -20.09
CA THR A 274 0.93 7.50 -20.97
C THR A 274 1.38 8.94 -21.26
N ASP A 275 2.19 9.54 -20.38
CA ASP A 275 2.76 10.87 -20.59
C ASP A 275 3.76 10.96 -21.76
N ASP A 276 4.29 9.82 -22.20
CA ASP A 276 5.13 9.71 -23.38
C ASP A 276 4.31 9.58 -24.68
N ILE A 277 2.99 9.35 -24.57
CA ILE A 277 2.06 9.28 -25.70
C ILE A 277 1.62 10.71 -26.09
N PRO A 278 1.73 11.11 -27.37
CA PRO A 278 1.44 12.47 -27.78
C PRO A 278 -0.06 12.81 -27.84
N ARG A 279 -0.40 14.04 -27.45
CA ARG A 279 -1.72 14.70 -27.64
C ARG A 279 -2.88 13.97 -26.94
N PHE A 280 -4.01 13.80 -27.63
CA PHE A 280 -5.24 13.22 -27.08
C PHE A 280 -5.14 11.69 -26.89
N TRP A 281 -4.21 11.03 -27.58
CA TRP A 281 -4.03 9.57 -27.51
C TRP A 281 -3.61 9.09 -26.12
N LYS A 282 -3.02 9.96 -25.30
CA LYS A 282 -2.68 9.65 -23.89
C LYS A 282 -3.88 9.28 -23.03
N VAL A 283 -5.09 9.71 -23.41
CA VAL A 283 -6.33 9.44 -22.68
C VAL A 283 -6.87 8.03 -22.97
N VAL A 284 -6.51 7.44 -24.12
CA VAL A 284 -7.06 6.16 -24.59
C VAL A 284 -6.82 5.02 -23.60
N PRO A 285 -5.62 4.84 -23.00
CA PRO A 285 -5.40 3.83 -21.96
C PRO A 285 -6.25 4.00 -20.70
N PHE A 286 -6.69 5.22 -20.38
CA PHE A 286 -7.58 5.44 -19.22
C PHE A 286 -9.03 5.15 -19.57
N VAL A 287 -9.45 5.38 -20.82
CA VAL A 287 -10.80 5.10 -21.30
C VAL A 287 -11.00 3.60 -21.57
N ILE A 288 -9.96 2.91 -22.03
CA ILE A 288 -10.07 1.47 -22.32
C ILE A 288 -10.32 0.64 -21.05
N LEU A 289 -9.83 1.08 -19.88
CA LEU A 289 -10.10 0.44 -18.58
C LEU A 289 -11.62 0.27 -18.33
N PRO A 290 -12.42 1.35 -18.15
CA PRO A 290 -13.85 1.21 -17.89
C PRO A 290 -14.62 0.64 -19.09
N VAL A 291 -14.26 1.02 -20.33
CA VAL A 291 -15.00 0.57 -21.52
C VAL A 291 -14.86 -0.93 -21.76
N SER A 292 -13.65 -1.48 -21.65
CA SER A 292 -13.43 -2.92 -21.84
C SER A 292 -14.14 -3.75 -20.77
N TYR A 293 -14.13 -3.28 -19.53
CA TYR A 293 -14.86 -3.94 -18.45
C TYR A 293 -16.38 -3.95 -18.70
N ILE A 294 -16.97 -2.79 -19.00
CA ILE A 294 -18.42 -2.67 -19.24
C ILE A 294 -18.84 -3.52 -20.45
N LEU A 295 -18.10 -3.49 -21.56
CA LEU A 295 -18.43 -4.28 -22.75
C LEU A 295 -18.42 -5.78 -22.46
N LEU A 296 -17.45 -6.27 -21.69
CA LEU A 296 -17.41 -7.68 -21.29
C LEU A 296 -18.55 -8.04 -20.34
N ARG A 297 -18.87 -7.17 -19.37
CA ARG A 297 -20.02 -7.39 -18.48
C ARG A 297 -21.32 -7.45 -19.29
N LEU A 298 -21.50 -6.58 -20.28
CA LEU A 298 -22.66 -6.63 -21.19
C LEU A 298 -22.68 -7.92 -22.03
N LEU A 299 -21.54 -8.37 -22.55
CA LEU A 299 -21.46 -9.62 -23.30
C LEU A 299 -21.84 -10.83 -22.43
N PHE A 300 -21.37 -10.87 -21.18
CA PHE A 300 -21.68 -11.94 -20.24
C PHE A 300 -23.13 -11.93 -19.74
N LEU A 301 -23.89 -10.84 -19.93
CA LEU A 301 -25.35 -10.87 -19.75
C LEU A 301 -26.02 -11.78 -20.78
N TYR A 302 -25.49 -11.85 -22.00
CA TYR A 302 -26.02 -12.69 -23.09
C TYR A 302 -25.42 -14.09 -23.11
N TYR A 303 -24.16 -14.23 -22.68
CA TYR A 303 -23.44 -15.51 -22.62
C TYR A 303 -22.92 -15.74 -21.19
N PRO A 304 -23.74 -16.33 -20.30
CA PRO A 304 -23.32 -16.61 -18.93
C PRO A 304 -22.21 -17.67 -18.94
N VAL A 305 -21.09 -17.33 -18.32
CA VAL A 305 -19.93 -18.21 -18.10
C VAL A 305 -19.55 -18.12 -16.63
N ASP A 306 -18.93 -19.13 -16.06
CA ASP A 306 -18.36 -19.02 -14.72
C ASP A 306 -17.22 -17.96 -14.71
N PHE A 307 -16.96 -17.35 -13.55
CA PHE A 307 -15.88 -16.36 -13.35
C PHE A 307 -15.98 -15.07 -14.19
N THR A 308 -17.20 -14.64 -14.54
CA THR A 308 -17.43 -13.42 -15.35
C THR A 308 -16.69 -12.18 -14.86
N THR A 309 -16.67 -11.93 -13.54
CA THR A 309 -16.00 -10.77 -12.93
C THR A 309 -14.49 -10.85 -13.11
N THR A 310 -13.90 -11.99 -12.77
CA THR A 310 -12.46 -12.24 -12.89
C THR A 310 -11.97 -12.13 -14.33
N ILE A 311 -12.68 -12.76 -15.27
CA ILE A 311 -12.34 -12.69 -16.70
C ILE A 311 -12.42 -11.23 -17.20
N SER A 312 -13.46 -10.50 -16.78
CA SER A 312 -13.62 -9.08 -17.15
C SER A 312 -12.46 -8.22 -16.64
N LEU A 313 -12.01 -8.42 -15.39
CA LEU A 313 -10.87 -7.70 -14.81
C LEU A 313 -9.56 -8.03 -15.53
N ILE A 314 -9.29 -9.31 -15.80
CA ILE A 314 -8.06 -9.74 -16.47
C ILE A 314 -7.99 -9.16 -17.88
N ILE A 315 -9.07 -9.28 -18.66
CA ILE A 315 -9.09 -8.76 -20.02
C ILE A 315 -8.99 -7.23 -20.01
N MET A 316 -9.64 -6.56 -19.06
CA MET A 316 -9.50 -5.10 -18.88
C MET A 316 -8.03 -4.69 -18.69
N ILE A 317 -7.31 -5.34 -17.78
CA ILE A 317 -5.89 -5.05 -17.52
C ILE A 317 -5.04 -5.36 -18.76
N LEU A 318 -5.21 -6.54 -19.37
CA LEU A 318 -4.44 -6.96 -20.55
C LEU A 318 -4.66 -6.03 -21.75
N LEU A 319 -5.91 -5.67 -22.05
CA LEU A 319 -6.23 -4.74 -23.12
C LEU A 319 -5.61 -3.37 -22.87
N THR A 320 -5.62 -2.89 -21.62
CA THR A 320 -4.98 -1.62 -21.27
C THR A 320 -3.48 -1.65 -21.52
N VAL A 321 -2.80 -2.74 -21.13
CA VAL A 321 -1.36 -2.92 -21.39
C VAL A 321 -1.07 -2.99 -22.89
N ILE A 322 -1.83 -3.80 -23.63
CA ILE A 322 -1.65 -3.98 -25.09
C ILE A 322 -1.87 -2.66 -25.82
N VAL A 323 -2.95 -1.93 -25.54
CA VAL A 323 -3.26 -0.65 -26.18
C VAL A 323 -2.19 0.39 -25.85
N THR A 324 -1.75 0.46 -24.60
CA THR A 324 -0.66 1.37 -24.19
C THR A 324 0.62 1.06 -24.96
N TYR A 325 1.00 -0.22 -25.06
CA TYR A 325 2.18 -0.66 -25.79
C TYR A 325 2.10 -0.35 -27.30
N ILE A 326 0.95 -0.60 -27.94
CA ILE A 326 0.73 -0.29 -29.36
C ILE A 326 0.83 1.22 -29.61
N LEU A 327 0.22 2.04 -28.76
CA LEU A 327 0.27 3.51 -28.91
C LEU A 327 1.69 4.06 -28.74
N LEU A 328 2.46 3.50 -27.80
CA LEU A 328 3.88 3.83 -27.67
C LEU A 328 4.66 3.41 -28.91
N TYR A 329 4.53 2.16 -29.36
CA TYR A 329 5.29 1.62 -30.49
C TYR A 329 5.00 2.35 -31.81
N THR A 330 3.73 2.61 -32.11
CA THR A 330 3.31 3.24 -33.36
C THR A 330 3.78 4.69 -33.51
N LYS A 331 4.04 5.40 -32.41
CA LYS A 331 4.40 6.84 -32.42
C LYS A 331 5.87 7.12 -32.09
N THR A 332 6.56 6.24 -31.37
CA THR A 332 8.01 6.37 -31.11
C THR A 332 8.87 5.93 -32.30
N ASN A 333 8.30 5.22 -33.28
CA ASN A 333 8.99 4.76 -34.47
C ASN A 333 9.24 5.91 -35.49
N LYS A 334 10.15 6.83 -35.13
CA LYS A 334 10.61 7.97 -35.97
C LYS A 334 11.06 7.55 -37.37
N PHE A 335 11.43 6.28 -37.57
CA PHE A 335 11.86 5.75 -38.87
C PHE A 335 10.76 5.77 -39.93
N LYS A 336 9.50 5.40 -39.62
CA LYS A 336 8.41 5.43 -40.62
C LYS A 336 8.03 6.85 -41.03
N PHE A 337 8.12 7.82 -40.12
CA PHE A 337 7.82 9.22 -40.43
C PHE A 337 8.91 9.88 -41.31
N LYS A 338 10.19 9.58 -41.06
CA LYS A 338 11.29 10.01 -41.93
C LYS A 338 11.19 9.39 -43.32
N LEU A 339 10.83 8.10 -43.42
CA LEU A 339 10.66 7.41 -44.70
C LEU A 339 9.46 7.96 -45.49
N GLY A 340 8.33 8.23 -44.80
CA GLY A 340 7.17 8.87 -45.41
C GLY A 340 7.45 10.29 -45.93
N ILE A 341 8.18 11.11 -45.18
CA ILE A 341 8.61 12.45 -45.64
C ILE A 341 9.60 12.35 -46.81
N LYS A 342 10.52 11.37 -46.79
CA LYS A 342 11.50 11.17 -47.86
C LYS A 342 10.84 10.69 -49.15
N LEU A 343 9.83 9.82 -49.05
CA LEU A 343 9.01 9.37 -50.18
C LEU A 343 8.11 10.47 -50.74
N LEU A 344 7.50 11.30 -49.88
CA LEU A 344 6.74 12.49 -50.31
C LEU A 344 7.63 13.52 -51.02
N LYS A 345 8.81 13.81 -50.48
CA LYS A 345 9.79 14.70 -51.16
C LYS A 345 10.27 14.13 -52.49
N LYS A 346 10.42 12.82 -52.60
CA LYS A 346 10.81 12.16 -53.86
C LYS A 346 9.68 12.28 -54.90
N LYS A 347 8.44 12.01 -54.50
CA LYS A 347 7.26 12.11 -55.37
C LYS A 347 7.01 13.53 -55.86
N ILE A 348 7.15 14.54 -54.99
CA ILE A 348 7.02 15.96 -55.38
C ILE A 348 8.10 16.34 -56.39
N LYS A 349 9.32 15.80 -56.24
CA LYS A 349 10.43 16.08 -57.16
C LYS A 349 10.21 15.44 -58.54
N ASP A 350 9.76 14.19 -58.56
CA ASP A 350 9.41 13.47 -59.79
C ASP A 350 8.22 14.16 -60.53
N ASP A 351 7.21 14.65 -59.82
CA ASP A 351 6.07 15.41 -60.40
C ASP A 351 6.47 16.79 -60.99
N THR A 352 7.55 17.42 -60.47
CA THR A 352 8.08 18.68 -61.02
C THR A 352 8.99 18.49 -62.23
N ASP A 353 9.72 17.38 -62.31
CA ASP A 353 10.60 17.08 -63.45
C ASP A 353 9.82 16.59 -64.68
N GLU A 354 8.60 16.04 -64.51
CA GLU A 354 7.71 15.66 -65.63
C GLU A 354 6.92 16.84 -66.25
N ARG A 355 6.98 18.03 -65.65
CA ARG A 355 6.23 19.24 -66.11
C ARG A 355 7.12 20.36 -66.66
N GLY A 356 8.44 20.19 -66.66
CA GLY A 356 9.40 21.07 -67.33
C GLY A 356 9.82 20.48 -68.66
#